data_AF-A0A4Y2DZK4-F1
#
_entry.id   AF-A0A4Y2DZK4-F1
#
_cell.length_a   1.000
_cell.length_b   1.000
_cell.length_c   1.000
_cell.angle_alpha   90.00
_cell.angle_beta   90.00
_cell.angle_gamma   90.00
#
_symmetry.space_group_name_H-M   'P 1'
#
loop_
_entity.id
_entity.type
_entity.pdbx_description
1 polymer ?
#
loop_
_entity_poly.entity_id
_entity_poly.type
_entity_poly.pdbx_seq_one_letter_code
_entity_poly.pdbx_strand_id
1 'polypeptide(L)'
;MRFIDPLKKFLQKANVTVKQAVEDADVLIVETAVSVKSQYDNIFMVGENIDFLVLLTVLAPMKENLYFRKCGKGRTPDVLYSATSFKYRVSNKGLPHLN
;
A
#
# COMPACT_ATOMS: atom_id res chain seq x y z
N MET A 1 9.46 -20.46 -19.27
CA MET A 1 8.79 -20.70 -17.96
C MET A 1 8.70 -19.36 -17.24
N ARG A 2 7.53 -18.97 -16.71
CA ARG A 2 7.43 -17.73 -15.91
C ARG A 2 7.90 -18.05 -14.48
N PHE A 3 8.84 -17.27 -13.96
CA PHE A 3 9.37 -17.44 -12.59
C PHE A 3 8.30 -17.34 -11.49
N ILE A 4 7.11 -16.83 -11.82
CA ILE A 4 6.00 -16.67 -10.89
C ILE A 4 5.44 -18.01 -10.37
N ASP A 5 5.40 -19.06 -11.20
CA ASP A 5 4.84 -20.36 -10.77
C ASP A 5 5.75 -21.09 -9.78
N PRO A 6 7.09 -21.17 -10.00
CA PRO A 6 8.01 -21.63 -8.97
C PRO A 6 7.94 -20.81 -7.68
N LEU A 7 7.89 -19.47 -7.77
CA LEU A 7 7.84 -18.60 -6.60
C LEU A 7 6.55 -18.81 -5.78
N LYS A 8 5.38 -18.88 -6.44
CA LYS A 8 4.11 -19.20 -5.80
C LYS A 8 4.18 -20.51 -5.02
N LYS A 9 4.69 -21.57 -5.66
CA LYS A 9 4.86 -22.88 -5.01
C LYS A 9 5.81 -22.82 -3.81
N PHE A 10 6.89 -22.06 -3.91
CA PHE A 10 7.85 -21.88 -2.81
C PHE A 10 7.21 -21.17 -1.61
N LEU A 11 6.50 -20.07 -1.84
CA LEU A 11 5.80 -19.32 -0.78
C LEU A 11 4.69 -20.16 -0.12
N GLN A 12 3.90 -20.87 -0.92
CA GLN A 12 2.86 -21.76 -0.40
C GLN A 12 3.43 -22.89 0.46
N LYS A 13 4.58 -23.46 0.09
CA LYS A 13 5.29 -24.46 0.92
C LYS A 13 5.81 -23.88 2.24
N ALA A 14 6.07 -22.58 2.29
CA ALA A 14 6.42 -21.87 3.52
C ALA A 14 5.20 -21.41 4.33
N ASN A 15 3.99 -21.93 4.03
CA ASN A 15 2.71 -21.54 4.64
C ASN A 15 2.34 -20.06 4.46
N VAL A 16 2.90 -19.40 3.43
CA VAL A 16 2.49 -18.06 3.04
C VAL A 16 1.29 -18.15 2.11
N THR A 17 0.23 -17.41 2.43
CA THR A 17 -0.93 -17.28 1.53
C THR A 17 -0.54 -16.45 0.31
N VAL A 18 -0.76 -17.01 -0.89
CA VAL A 18 -0.44 -16.35 -2.16
C VAL A 18 -1.73 -16.02 -2.90
N LYS A 19 -1.92 -14.73 -3.20
CA LYS A 19 -2.92 -14.25 -4.17
C LYS A 19 -2.18 -13.73 -5.40
N GLN A 20 -2.70 -14.03 -6.59
CA GLN A 20 -2.16 -13.55 -7.85
C GLN A 20 -3.16 -12.58 -8.48
N ALA A 21 -2.71 -11.37 -8.81
CA ALA A 21 -3.55 -10.42 -9.53
C ALA A 21 -3.73 -10.86 -10.98
N VAL A 22 -4.96 -10.72 -11.47
CA VAL A 22 -5.27 -10.85 -12.91
C VAL A 22 -4.84 -9.58 -13.65
N GLU A 23 -5.04 -8.43 -13.01
CA GLU A 23 -4.73 -7.11 -13.52
C GLU A 23 -3.58 -6.49 -12.71
N ASP A 24 -3.91 -5.63 -11.74
CA ASP A 24 -2.94 -4.87 -10.95
C ASP A 24 -2.72 -5.49 -9.56
N ALA A 25 -1.46 -5.74 -9.23
CA ALA A 25 -1.08 -6.27 -7.92
C ALA A 25 -1.19 -5.21 -6.81
N ASP A 26 -0.96 -3.93 -7.12
CA ASP A 26 -0.96 -2.86 -6.14
C ASP A 26 -2.38 -2.65 -5.57
N VAL A 27 -3.38 -2.66 -6.45
CA VAL A 27 -4.80 -2.60 -6.06
C VAL A 27 -5.18 -3.82 -5.21
N LEU A 28 -4.84 -5.04 -5.67
CA LEU A 28 -5.18 -6.28 -4.96
C LEU A 28 -4.59 -6.33 -3.53
N ILE A 29 -3.38 -5.81 -3.35
CA ILE A 29 -2.71 -5.72 -2.04
C ILE A 29 -3.48 -4.76 -1.12
N VAL A 30 -3.81 -3.56 -1.60
CA VAL A 30 -4.50 -2.53 -0.80
C VAL A 30 -5.91 -2.99 -0.44
N GLU A 31 -6.66 -3.55 -1.39
CA GLU A 31 -8.00 -4.11 -1.15
C GLU A 31 -7.97 -5.26 -0.15
N THR A 32 -6.97 -6.15 -0.27
CA THR A 32 -6.80 -7.25 0.69
C THR A 32 -6.54 -6.71 2.09
N ALA A 33 -5.61 -5.77 2.26
CA ALA A 33 -5.33 -5.15 3.55
C ALA A 33 -6.58 -4.47 4.14
N VAL A 34 -7.33 -3.75 3.31
CA VAL A 34 -8.60 -3.10 3.69
C VAL A 34 -9.64 -4.12 4.15
N SER A 35 -9.74 -5.27 3.49
CA SER A 35 -10.74 -6.31 3.80
C SER A 35 -10.48 -7.02 5.12
N VAL A 36 -9.21 -7.21 5.50
CA VAL A 36 -8.83 -7.96 6.71
C VAL A 36 -8.49 -7.07 7.90
N LYS A 37 -8.60 -5.75 7.74
CA LYS A 37 -8.23 -4.75 8.77
C LYS A 37 -8.83 -4.97 10.16
N SER A 38 -10.05 -5.51 10.25
CA SER A 38 -10.73 -5.68 11.54
C SER A 38 -10.24 -6.94 12.27
N GLN A 39 -9.43 -7.77 11.61
CA GLN A 39 -8.91 -9.03 12.13
C GLN A 39 -7.53 -8.87 12.77
N TYR A 40 -6.86 -7.73 12.55
CA TYR A 40 -5.48 -7.53 12.97
C TYR A 40 -5.28 -6.12 13.56
N ASP A 41 -4.48 -6.03 14.63
CA ASP A 41 -4.17 -4.75 15.28
C ASP A 41 -3.38 -3.81 14.36
N ASN A 42 -2.51 -4.36 13.51
CA ASN A 42 -1.69 -3.60 12.56
C ASN A 42 -1.48 -4.42 11.28
N ILE A 43 -1.55 -3.75 10.13
CA ILE A 43 -1.29 -4.35 8.82
C ILE A 43 -0.24 -3.52 8.09
N PHE A 44 0.75 -4.21 7.52
CA PHE A 44 1.82 -3.61 6.76
C PHE A 44 1.78 -4.11 5.32
N MET A 45 1.60 -3.19 4.38
CA MET A 45 1.84 -3.43 2.96
C MET A 45 3.29 -3.11 2.68
N VAL A 46 4.02 -4.02 2.04
CA VAL A 46 5.46 -3.90 1.81
C VAL A 46 5.73 -3.83 0.31
N GLY A 47 6.48 -2.83 -0.12
CA GLY A 47 6.83 -2.65 -1.52
C GLY A 47 7.73 -1.45 -1.76
N GLU A 48 8.25 -1.29 -2.98
CA GLU A 48 9.05 -0.12 -3.34
C GLU A 48 8.22 1.03 -3.93
N ASN A 49 7.06 0.71 -4.53
CA ASN A 49 6.27 1.65 -5.31
C ASN A 49 5.52 2.65 -4.43
N ILE A 50 5.53 3.93 -4.80
CA ILE A 50 4.81 4.97 -4.05
C ILE A 50 3.31 4.95 -4.32
N ASP A 51 2.87 4.29 -5.40
CA ASP A 51 1.45 4.17 -5.74
C ASP A 51 0.66 3.47 -4.62
N PHE A 52 1.29 2.61 -3.82
CA PHE A 52 0.71 2.07 -2.58
C PHE A 52 0.22 3.15 -1.63
N LEU A 53 1.00 4.24 -1.46
CA LEU A 53 0.63 5.34 -0.58
C LEU A 53 -0.56 6.12 -1.15
N VAL A 54 -0.59 6.32 -2.47
CA VAL A 54 -1.69 7.01 -3.16
C VAL A 54 -2.98 6.19 -3.04
N LEU A 55 -2.92 4.90 -3.39
CA LEU A 55 -4.06 3.97 -3.29
C LEU A 55 -4.54 3.82 -1.84
N LEU A 56 -3.63 3.70 -0.88
CA LEU A 56 -3.96 3.65 0.55
C LEU A 56 -4.70 4.92 1.00
N THR A 57 -4.23 6.09 0.57
CA THR A 57 -4.86 7.38 0.90
C THR A 57 -6.28 7.47 0.32
N VAL A 58 -6.50 6.98 -0.90
CA VAL A 58 -7.83 7.01 -1.56
C VAL A 58 -8.79 5.99 -0.95
N LEU A 59 -8.34 4.74 -0.75
CA LEU A 59 -9.21 3.63 -0.34
C LEU A 59 -9.39 3.51 1.18
N ALA A 60 -8.50 4.12 1.95
CA ALA A 60 -8.50 4.02 3.41
C ALA A 60 -7.94 5.27 4.12
N PRO A 61 -8.45 6.49 3.82
CA PRO A 61 -7.90 7.76 4.32
C PRO A 61 -7.89 7.89 5.86
N MET A 62 -8.83 7.24 6.56
CA MET A 62 -9.02 7.37 8.01
C MET A 62 -8.69 6.08 8.78
N LYS A 63 -7.94 5.15 8.18
CA LYS A 63 -7.66 3.86 8.83
C LYS A 63 -6.32 3.88 9.54
N GLU A 64 -6.37 3.85 10.87
CA GLU A 64 -5.19 4.02 11.73
C GLU A 64 -4.29 2.79 11.79
N ASN A 65 -4.79 1.59 11.46
CA ASN A 65 -4.02 0.35 11.53
C ASN A 65 -3.42 -0.13 10.20
N LEU A 66 -3.52 0.67 9.13
CA LEU A 66 -2.96 0.35 7.82
C LEU A 66 -1.73 1.19 7.53
N TYR A 67 -0.63 0.50 7.22
CA TYR A 67 0.65 1.13 6.94
C TYR A 67 1.26 0.62 5.65
N PHE A 68 1.96 1.51 4.95
CA PHE A 68 2.83 1.17 3.83
C PHE A 68 4.29 1.26 4.28
N ARG A 69 5.01 0.14 4.25
CA ARG A 69 6.46 0.07 4.46
C ARG A 69 7.13 0.10 3.09
N LYS A 70 7.70 1.26 2.75
CA LYS A 70 8.49 1.43 1.55
C LYS A 70 9.88 0.83 1.76
N CYS A 71 10.23 -0.17 0.95
CA CYS A 71 11.58 -0.73 0.95
C CYS A 71 12.61 0.32 0.51
N GLY A 72 13.70 0.41 1.26
CA GLY A 72 14.85 1.24 0.94
C GLY A 72 15.66 0.68 -0.23
N LYS A 73 16.45 1.54 -0.89
CA LYS A 73 17.42 1.13 -1.91
C LYS A 73 18.84 1.33 -1.41
N GLY A 74 19.68 0.32 -1.58
CA GLY A 74 21.09 0.35 -1.18
C GLY A 74 21.26 0.54 0.33
N ARG A 75 21.83 1.69 0.74
CA ARG A 75 22.05 2.05 2.16
C ARG A 75 20.90 2.83 2.78
N THR A 76 19.83 3.06 2.04
CA THR A 76 18.67 3.81 2.55
C THR A 76 17.83 2.89 3.43
N PRO A 77 17.42 3.30 4.64
CA PRO A 77 16.52 2.50 5.47
C PRO A 77 15.12 2.45 4.87
N ASP A 78 14.34 1.47 5.32
CA ASP A 78 12.91 1.42 5.02
C ASP A 78 12.17 2.60 5.66
N VAL A 79 11.13 3.08 4.98
CA VAL A 79 10.31 4.19 5.46
C VAL A 79 8.88 3.71 5.65
N LEU A 80 8.26 4.07 6.77
CA LEU A 80 6.89 3.72 7.09
C LEU A 80 5.97 4.91 6.85
N TYR A 81 4.85 4.68 6.16
CA TYR A 81 3.83 5.66 5.85
C TYR A 81 2.46 5.17 6.32
N SER A 82 1.66 6.08 6.87
CA SER A 82 0.22 5.91 7.09
C SER A 82 -0.58 6.50 5.93
N ALA A 83 -1.89 6.24 5.87
CA ALA A 83 -2.79 6.91 4.93
C ALA A 83 -2.79 8.45 5.06
N THR A 84 -2.41 8.99 6.22
CA THR A 84 -2.32 10.44 6.47
C THR A 84 -0.95 11.04 6.15
N SER A 85 0.01 10.22 5.72
CA SER A 85 1.37 10.69 5.42
C SER A 85 1.45 11.48 4.10
N PHE A 86 0.44 11.36 3.22
CA PHE A 86 0.36 12.14 1.99
C PHE A 86 -0.16 13.56 2.30
N LYS A 87 0.75 14.50 2.56
CA LYS A 87 0.39 15.90 2.84
C LYS A 87 0.17 16.67 1.54
N TYR A 88 -1.08 16.85 1.14
CA TYR A 88 -1.43 17.86 0.13
C TYR A 88 -1.38 19.25 0.79
N ARG A 89 -0.41 20.10 0.39
CA ARG A 89 -0.52 21.54 0.64
C ARG A 89 -1.51 22.10 -0.38
N VAL A 90 -2.75 22.37 0.03
CA VAL A 90 -3.60 23.29 -0.73
C VAL A 90 -2.86 24.62 -0.73
N SER A 91 -2.28 25.00 -1.85
CA SER A 91 -1.79 26.36 -2.02
C SER A 91 -3.04 27.23 -2.11
N ASN A 92 -3.28 28.11 -1.13
CA ASN A 92 -4.30 29.15 -1.20
C ASN A 92 -3.94 30.13 -2.34
N LYS A 93 -4.13 29.72 -3.60
CA LYS A 93 -4.31 30.66 -4.69
C LYS A 93 -5.79 31.04 -4.65
N GLY A 94 -6.04 32.29 -4.28
CA GLY A 94 -7.31 32.78 -3.75
C GLY A 94 -8.55 32.36 -4.54
N LEU A 95 -9.61 32.07 -3.79
CA LEU A 95 -10.97 32.09 -4.31
C LEU A 95 -11.19 33.46 -4.97
N PRO A 96 -11.57 33.54 -6.26
CA PRO A 96 -12.06 34.80 -6.80
C PRO A 96 -13.32 35.16 -6.02
N HIS A 97 -13.27 36.28 -5.30
CA HIS A 97 -14.45 36.91 -4.75
C HIS A 97 -15.40 37.22 -5.94
N LEU A 98 -16.47 36.45 -6.06
CA LEU A 98 -17.63 36.88 -6.83
C LEU A 98 -18.29 38.01 -6.03
N ASN A 99 -18.19 39.23 -6.55
CA ASN A 99 -19.15 40.30 -6.28
C ASN A 99 -20.33 40.15 -7.23
#